data_AF-A0A183E1G7-F1
#
_entry.id   AF-A0A183E1G7-F1
#
_cell.length_a   1.000
_cell.length_b   1.000
_cell.length_c   1.000
_cell.angle_alpha   90.00
_cell.angle_beta   90.00
_cell.angle_gamma   90.00
#
_symmetry.space_group_name_H-M   'P 1'
#
loop_
_entity.id
_entity.type
_entity.pdbx_description
1 polymer ?
#
loop_
_entity_poly.entity_id
_entity_poly.type
_entity_poly.pdbx_seq_one_letter_code
_entity_poly.pdbx_strand_id
1 'polypeptide(L)'
;MLLDSIPDVNIDPEGVFKYILIKITEIAIDEEKVIVRGYAHCKWHKNIFRETQQEVGSQFSIKCVGGGFIKHEPGKKSILVYGHSQAITFFIISC
;
A
#
# COMPACT_ATOMS: atom_id res chain seq x y z
N MET A 1 7.94 -17.84 3.96
CA MET A 1 8.51 -16.49 3.71
C MET A 1 8.43 -15.76 5.01
N LEU A 2 9.54 -15.21 5.50
CA LEU A 2 9.49 -14.31 6.66
C LEU A 2 8.91 -12.95 6.23
N LEU A 3 8.25 -12.24 7.16
CA LEU A 3 7.86 -10.84 7.00
C LEU A 3 9.00 -9.96 6.42
N ASP A 4 10.23 -10.22 6.83
CA ASP A 4 11.43 -9.49 6.39
C ASP A 4 11.72 -9.59 4.90
N SER A 5 11.24 -10.64 4.23
CA SER A 5 11.39 -10.77 2.78
C SER A 5 10.49 -9.81 1.99
N ILE A 6 9.47 -9.24 2.62
CA ILE A 6 8.54 -8.31 1.99
C ILE A 6 9.05 -6.88 2.22
N PRO A 7 9.36 -6.12 1.15
CA PRO A 7 9.85 -4.76 1.30
C PRO A 7 8.78 -3.85 1.90
N ASP A 8 9.18 -3.02 2.86
CA ASP A 8 8.34 -2.02 3.52
C ASP A 8 7.68 -1.07 2.51
N VAL A 9 8.45 -0.62 1.53
CA VAL A 9 8.02 0.36 0.54
C VAL A 9 8.39 -0.17 -0.84
N ASN A 10 7.40 -0.25 -1.71
CA ASN A 10 7.60 -0.50 -3.14
C ASN A 10 6.68 0.45 -3.91
N ILE A 11 7.27 1.52 -4.43
CA ILE A 11 6.58 2.59 -5.15
C ILE A 11 7.35 2.93 -6.42
N ASP A 12 6.66 3.45 -7.43
CA ASP A 12 7.32 3.88 -8.66
C ASP A 12 8.32 5.03 -8.40
N PRO A 13 9.46 5.06 -9.13
CA PRO A 13 10.55 5.98 -8.88
C PRO A 13 10.25 7.44 -9.24
N GLU A 14 9.17 7.69 -9.99
CA GLU A 14 8.74 9.03 -10.36
C GLU A 14 7.27 9.09 -10.76
N GLY A 15 6.71 10.30 -10.76
CA GLY A 15 5.38 10.59 -11.30
C GLY A 15 4.31 10.84 -10.23
N VAL A 16 3.05 10.87 -10.68
CA VAL A 16 1.87 11.03 -9.81
C VAL A 16 1.01 9.79 -9.94
N PHE A 17 0.83 9.06 -8.84
CA PHE A 17 0.15 7.78 -8.84
C PHE A 17 -0.61 7.54 -7.55
N LYS A 18 -1.52 6.56 -7.58
CA LYS A 18 -2.27 6.14 -6.41
C LYS A 18 -1.38 5.22 -5.57
N TYR A 19 -1.58 5.26 -4.25
CA TYR A 19 -0.92 4.34 -3.33
C TYR A 19 -1.93 3.81 -2.30
N ILE A 20 -1.62 2.66 -1.72
CA ILE A 20 -2.33 2.09 -0.57
C ILE A 20 -1.36 1.76 0.56
N LEU A 21 -1.89 1.84 1.77
CA LEU A 21 -1.27 1.34 2.99
C LEU A 21 -1.92 0.00 3.32
N ILE A 22 -1.11 -1.05 3.46
CA ILE A 22 -1.59 -2.42 3.67
C ILE A 22 -0.95 -2.96 4.94
N LYS A 23 -1.78 -3.46 5.84
CA LYS A 23 -1.32 -4.29 6.95
C LYS A 23 -1.27 -5.74 6.48
N ILE A 24 -0.10 -6.35 6.58
CA ILE A 24 0.12 -7.77 6.37
C ILE A 24 0.27 -8.45 7.74
N THR A 25 -0.32 -9.62 7.91
CA THR A 25 -0.25 -10.43 9.12
C THR A 25 0.12 -11.86 8.72
N GLU A 26 1.19 -12.40 9.29
CA GLU A 26 1.59 -13.79 9.07
C GLU A 26 0.69 -14.72 9.88
N ILE A 27 0.02 -15.64 9.18
CA ILE A 27 -1.04 -16.46 9.79
C ILE A 27 -0.46 -17.43 10.84
N ALA A 28 0.79 -17.87 10.66
CA ALA A 28 1.41 -18.88 11.51
C ALA A 28 1.87 -18.36 12.88
N ILE A 29 2.33 -17.11 12.92
CA ILE A 29 3.00 -16.52 14.10
C ILE A 29 2.31 -15.25 14.62
N ASP A 30 1.26 -14.78 13.93
CA ASP A 30 0.48 -13.58 14.26
C ASP A 30 1.32 -12.29 14.30
N GLU A 31 2.44 -12.26 13.59
CA GLU A 31 3.24 -11.06 13.42
C GLU A 31 2.67 -10.17 12.31
N GLU A 32 2.69 -8.86 12.54
CA GLU A 32 2.14 -7.88 11.60
C GLU A 32 3.13 -6.80 11.21
N LYS A 33 2.97 -6.31 9.99
CA LYS A 33 3.75 -5.20 9.42
C LYS A 33 2.88 -4.38 8.49
N VAL A 34 3.20 -3.10 8.38
CA VAL A 34 2.52 -2.19 7.45
C VAL A 34 3.44 -1.88 6.30
N ILE A 35 2.95 -2.08 5.08
CA ILE A 35 3.69 -1.83 3.84
C ILE A 35 3.00 -0.77 2.99
N VAL A 36 3.80 -0.07 2.18
CA VAL A 36 3.37 0.94 1.22
C VAL A 36 3.55 0.40 -0.19
N ARG A 37 2.50 0.50 -0.99
CA ARG A 37 2.48 0.07 -2.39
C ARG A 37 1.85 1.15 -3.27
N GLY A 38 2.49 1.52 -4.37
CA GLY A 38 1.99 2.59 -5.25
C GLY A 38 2.61 2.59 -6.63
N TYR A 39 1.78 2.44 -7.65
CA TYR A 39 2.23 2.24 -9.03
C TYR A 39 1.45 3.09 -10.03
N ALA A 40 2.13 3.66 -11.01
CA ALA A 40 1.59 4.49 -12.07
C ALA A 40 0.72 3.68 -13.05
N HIS A 41 1.04 2.39 -13.29
CA HIS A 41 0.19 1.51 -14.11
C HIS A 41 -1.15 1.19 -13.43
N CYS A 42 -1.24 1.33 -12.11
CA CYS A 42 -2.45 1.05 -11.35
C CYS A 42 -3.39 2.28 -11.30
N LYS A 43 -4.35 2.31 -12.24
CA LYS A 43 -5.37 3.39 -12.29
C LYS A 43 -6.27 3.47 -11.04
N TRP A 44 -6.39 2.40 -10.25
CA TRP A 44 -7.30 2.30 -9.11
C TRP A 44 -6.61 1.64 -7.91
N HIS A 45 -6.95 2.06 -6.68
CA HIS A 45 -6.42 1.46 -5.44
C HIS A 45 -6.65 -0.06 -5.37
N LYS A 46 -7.80 -0.54 -5.88
CA LYS A 46 -8.13 -1.97 -5.95
C LYS A 46 -7.16 -2.79 -6.80
N ASN A 47 -6.55 -2.19 -7.82
CA ASN A 47 -5.61 -2.89 -8.69
C ASN A 47 -4.28 -3.09 -7.95
N ILE A 48 -3.82 -2.06 -7.23
CA ILE A 48 -2.63 -2.14 -6.36
C ILE A 48 -2.85 -3.24 -5.31
N PHE A 49 -4.03 -3.27 -4.68
CA PHE A 49 -4.34 -4.29 -3.68
C PHE A 49 -4.29 -5.71 -4.24
N ARG A 50 -4.90 -5.95 -5.41
CA ARG A 50 -4.88 -7.27 -6.08
C ARG A 50 -3.46 -7.70 -6.46
N GLU A 51 -2.64 -6.77 -6.94
CA GLU A 51 -1.24 -7.03 -7.27
C GLU A 51 -0.44 -7.39 -6.01
N THR A 52 -0.63 -6.65 -4.92
CA THR A 52 0.02 -6.99 -3.64
C THR A 52 -0.46 -8.33 -3.07
N GLN A 53 -1.74 -8.71 -3.25
CA GLN A 53 -2.19 -10.07 -2.87
C GLN A 53 -1.41 -11.16 -3.61
N GLN A 54 -1.08 -10.93 -4.88
CA GLN A 54 -0.32 -11.88 -5.69
C GLN A 54 1.17 -11.88 -5.31
N GLU A 55 1.75 -10.72 -4.99
CA GLU A 55 3.14 -10.57 -4.52
C GLU A 55 3.38 -11.28 -3.19
N VAL A 56 2.47 -11.10 -2.23
CA VAL A 56 2.64 -11.55 -0.84
C VAL A 56 2.30 -13.04 -0.70
N GLY A 57 1.30 -13.54 -1.42
CA GLY A 57 0.87 -14.94 -1.36
C GLY A 57 -0.15 -15.24 -0.24
N SER A 58 -0.61 -16.50 -0.19
CA SER A 58 -1.72 -16.93 0.67
C SER A 58 -1.35 -17.21 2.13
N GLN A 59 -0.06 -17.25 2.45
CA GLN A 59 0.43 -17.46 3.82
C GLN A 59 0.27 -16.22 4.73
N PHE A 60 -0.09 -15.08 4.15
CA PHE A 60 -0.34 -13.85 4.88
C PHE A 60 -1.79 -13.40 4.71
N SER A 61 -2.38 -12.90 5.78
CA SER A 61 -3.61 -12.12 5.73
C SER A 61 -3.26 -10.68 5.41
N ILE A 62 -3.94 -10.07 4.44
CA ILE A 62 -3.69 -8.66 4.09
C ILE A 62 -4.95 -7.83 4.25
N LYS A 63 -4.79 -6.63 4.81
CA LYS A 63 -5.87 -5.66 5.04
C LYS A 63 -5.43 -4.29 4.55
N CYS A 64 -6.23 -3.70 3.66
CA CYS A 64 -6.02 -2.31 3.27
C CYS A 64 -6.49 -1.38 4.40
N VAL A 65 -5.58 -0.54 4.90
CA VAL A 65 -5.82 0.35 6.06
C VAL A 65 -5.84 1.83 5.67
N GLY A 66 -5.50 2.16 4.42
CA GLY A 66 -5.55 3.52 3.91
C GLY A 66 -5.05 3.62 2.48
N GLY A 67 -5.07 4.84 1.94
CA GLY A 67 -4.52 5.13 0.63
C GLY A 67 -4.83 6.54 0.18
N GLY A 68 -4.20 6.95 -0.92
CA GLY A 68 -4.29 8.30 -1.46
C GLY A 68 -3.48 8.41 -2.75
N PHE A 69 -2.80 9.54 -2.90
CA PHE A 69 -1.92 9.86 -4.01
C PHE A 69 -0.51 10.15 -3.52
N ILE A 70 0.47 9.71 -4.31
CA ILE A 70 1.87 10.08 -4.17
C ILE A 70 2.24 10.90 -5.41
N LYS A 71 2.99 11.98 -5.19
CA LYS A 71 3.77 12.66 -6.21
C LYS A 71 5.24 12.49 -5.87
N HIS A 72 5.94 11.70 -6.67
CA HIS A 72 7.36 11.40 -6.53
C HIS A 72 8.16 12.20 -7.57
N GLU A 73 8.96 13.16 -7.09
CA GLU A 73 9.81 14.01 -7.92
C GLU A 73 11.28 13.80 -7.51
N PRO A 74 11.98 12.80 -8.10
CA PRO A 74 13.36 12.48 -7.72
C PRO A 74 14.32 13.65 -7.98
N GLY A 75 14.10 14.42 -9.05
CA GLY A 75 14.87 15.63 -9.34
C GLY A 75 14.77 16.71 -8.26
N LYS A 76 13.70 16.72 -7.46
CA LYS A 76 13.50 17.61 -6.30
C LYS A 76 13.78 16.92 -4.96
N LYS A 77 14.17 15.64 -4.98
CA LYS A 77 14.29 14.78 -3.79
C LYS A 77 13.05 14.84 -2.89
N SER A 78 11.86 14.95 -3.50
CA SER A 78 10.61 15.16 -2.78
C SER A 78 9.58 14.09 -3.11
N ILE A 79 8.94 13.59 -2.06
CA ILE A 79 7.76 12.72 -2.14
C ILE A 79 6.64 13.43 -1.40
N LEU A 80 5.59 13.83 -2.12
CA LEU A 80 4.39 14.43 -1.55
C LEU A 80 3.30 13.37 -1.48
N VAL A 81 2.81 13.09 -0.27
CA VAL A 81 1.71 12.16 0.00
C VAL A 81 0.46 12.96 0.35
N TYR A 82 -0.65 12.74 -0.35
CA TYR A 82 -1.86 13.58 -0.20
C TYR A 82 -3.13 12.87 -0.67
N GLY A 83 -4.28 13.49 -0.34
CA GLY A 83 -5.60 13.00 -0.72
C GLY A 83 -6.04 11.76 0.06
N HIS A 84 -7.23 11.27 -0.26
CA HIS A 84 -7.79 10.04 0.30
C HIS A 84 -8.19 9.10 -0.84
N SER A 85 -8.28 7.80 -0.55
CA SER A 85 -8.82 6.84 -1.51
C SER A 85 -10.35 6.83 -1.45
N GLN A 86 -11.00 7.05 -2.60
CA GLN A 86 -12.46 7.03 -2.74
C GLN A 86 -13.09 5.68 -2.37
N ALA A 87 -12.33 4.58 -2.43
CA ALA A 87 -12.81 3.25 -2.09
C ALA A 87 -12.44 2.82 -0.65
N ILE A 88 -11.54 3.55 0.02
CA ILE A 88 -11.04 3.25 1.37
C ILE A 88 -11.53 4.33 2.35
N THR A 89 -12.70 4.91 2.08
CA THR A 89 -13.46 5.64 3.10
C THR A 89 -14.07 4.62 4.05
N PHE A 90 -13.29 4.15 5.02
CA PHE A 90 -13.87 3.67 6.27
C PHE A 90 -14.44 4.90 6.97
N PHE A 91 -15.77 5.07 6.94
CA PHE A 91 -16.45 5.82 7.99
C PHE A 91 -16.15 5.10 9.30
N ILE A 92 -15.17 5.61 10.05
CA ILE A 92 -15.24 5.55 11.50
C ILE A 92 -15.39 7.00 11.96
N ILE A 93 -16.63 7.49 11.86
CA ILE A 93 -17.12 8.37 12.91
C ILE A 93 -17.52 7.41 14.02
N SER A 94 -16.69 7.34 15.05
CA SER A 94 -17.17 7.07 16.39
C SER A 94 -16.45 8.07 17.28
N CYS A 95 -17.26 8.94 17.88
CA CYS A 95 -16.89 9.81 18.99
C CYS A 95 -16.28 9.02 20.15
#